data_AF-A0A4R0YBI6-F1
#
_entry.id   AF-A0A4R0YBI6-F1
#
_cell.length_a   1.000
_cell.length_b   1.000
_cell.length_c   1.000
_cell.angle_alpha   90.00
_cell.angle_beta   90.00
_cell.angle_gamma   90.00
#
_symmetry.space_group_name_H-M   'P 1'
#
loop_
_entity.id
_entity.type
_entity.pdbx_description
1 polymer ?
#
loop_
_entity_poly.entity_id
_entity_poly.type
_entity_poly.pdbx_seq_one_letter_code
_entity_poly.pdbx_strand_id
1 'polypeptide(L)'
;MMIHWIALSAAICSSLIGQVLLKAGAESLNGAGFVEQVLRWQTLLGLCFYGSGAMLYIVALRKIPMSVALPCTAASYVVIAAIGWWFFGEALGTQKILAIALIAAGVIALASA
;
A
#
# COMPACT_ATOMS: atom_id res chain seq x y z
N MET A 1 16.44 4.03 -17.24
CA MET A 1 15.27 4.83 -16.81
C MET A 1 14.01 3.97 -16.68
N MET A 2 13.58 3.22 -17.70
CA MET A 2 12.38 2.36 -17.61
C MET A 2 12.43 1.26 -16.54
N ILE A 3 13.60 0.63 -16.32
CA ILE A 3 13.75 -0.48 -15.34
C ILE A 3 13.41 -0.04 -13.90
N HIS A 4 13.66 1.22 -13.54
CA HIS A 4 13.44 1.73 -12.19
C HIS A 4 11.98 2.06 -11.93
N TRP A 5 11.26 2.52 -12.96
CA TRP A 5 9.81 2.72 -12.90
C TRP A 5 9.08 1.38 -12.78
N ILE A 6 9.52 0.37 -13.54
CA ILE A 6 8.95 -0.99 -13.43
C ILE A 6 9.23 -1.57 -12.04
N ALA A 7 10.43 -1.36 -11.48
CA ALA A 7 10.76 -1.79 -10.12
C ALA A 7 9.90 -1.05 -9.06
N LEU A 8 9.62 0.24 -9.24
CA LEU A 8 8.74 1.01 -8.34
C LEU A 8 7.30 0.48 -8.40
N SER A 9 6.77 0.24 -9.61
CA SER A 9 5.42 -0.32 -9.79
C SER A 9 5.32 -1.72 -9.16
N ALA A 10 6.32 -2.57 -9.38
CA ALA A 10 6.38 -3.89 -8.77
C ALA A 10 6.48 -3.82 -7.23
N ALA A 11 7.25 -2.86 -6.70
CA ALA A 11 7.36 -2.59 -5.26
C ALA A 11 6.00 -2.23 -4.66
N ILE A 12 5.31 -1.30 -5.31
CA ILE A 12 3.97 -0.85 -4.92
C ILE A 12 2.98 -2.01 -4.95
N CYS A 13 2.91 -2.77 -6.04
CA CYS A 13 2.02 -3.92 -6.15
C CYS A 13 2.30 -4.97 -5.07
N SER A 14 3.58 -5.31 -4.85
CA SER A 14 4.00 -6.24 -3.79
C SER A 14 3.61 -5.74 -2.40
N SER A 15 3.79 -4.44 -2.16
CA SER A 15 3.43 -3.79 -0.89
C SER A 15 1.91 -3.75 -0.67
N LEU A 16 1.12 -3.49 -1.71
CA LEU A 16 -0.34 -3.50 -1.67
C LEU A 16 -0.87 -4.91 -1.34
N ILE A 17 -0.34 -5.94 -2.02
CA ILE A 17 -0.68 -7.34 -1.76
C ILE A 17 -0.33 -7.71 -0.32
N GLY A 18 0.85 -7.29 0.15
CA GLY A 18 1.29 -7.49 1.53
C GLY A 18 0.34 -6.87 2.55
N GLN A 19 -0.02 -5.59 2.38
CA GLN A 19 -0.93 -4.87 3.28
C GLN A 19 -2.34 -5.49 3.30
N VAL A 20 -2.85 -5.96 2.16
CA VAL A 20 -4.14 -6.66 2.07
C VAL A 20 -4.08 -8.01 2.80
N LEU A 21 -3.02 -8.80 2.60
CA LEU A 21 -2.85 -10.08 3.33
C LEU A 21 -2.71 -9.87 4.84
N LEU A 22 -1.98 -8.84 5.27
CA LEU A 22 -1.83 -8.50 6.68
C LEU A 22 -3.18 -8.15 7.31
N LYS A 23 -4.00 -7.37 6.61
CA LYS A 23 -5.36 -7.04 7.07
C LYS A 23 -6.27 -8.27 7.11
N ALA A 24 -6.19 -9.15 6.11
CA ALA A 24 -6.95 -10.40 6.08
C ALA A 24 -6.56 -11.36 7.21
N GLY A 25 -5.27 -11.42 7.54
CA GLY A 25 -4.75 -12.16 8.69
C GLY A 25 -5.24 -11.61 10.02
N ALA A 26 -5.36 -10.29 10.14
CA ALA A 26 -5.83 -9.60 11.35
C ALA A 26 -7.34 -9.75 11.58
N GLU A 27 -8.19 -9.60 10.55
CA GLU A 27 -9.65 -9.71 10.70
C GLU A 27 -10.14 -11.13 11.00
N SER A 28 -9.35 -12.15 10.62
CA SER A 28 -9.67 -13.55 10.93
C SER A 28 -9.56 -13.88 12.43
N LEU A 29 -9.02 -12.98 13.26
CA LEU A 29 -8.80 -13.15 14.69
C LEU A 29 -9.53 -12.04 15.48
N ASN A 30 -10.85 -12.13 15.60
CA ASN A 30 -11.58 -11.39 16.63
C ASN A 30 -11.35 -12.02 18.03
N GLY A 31 -10.11 -12.02 18.52
CA GLY A 31 -9.81 -12.37 19.93
C GLY A 31 -8.56 -13.22 20.26
N ALA A 32 -7.68 -13.56 19.30
CA ALA A 32 -6.45 -14.31 19.61
C ALA A 32 -5.21 -13.40 19.77
N GLY A 33 -4.19 -13.88 20.47
CA GLY A 33 -3.03 -13.09 20.90
C GLY A 33 -2.12 -12.65 19.74
N PHE A 34 -1.39 -11.55 19.94
CA PHE A 34 -0.46 -10.96 18.95
C PHE A 34 0.53 -11.97 18.35
N VAL A 35 0.98 -12.95 19.16
CA VAL A 35 1.93 -13.99 18.73
C VAL A 35 1.30 -14.96 17.73
N GLU A 36 0.05 -15.38 17.93
CA GLU A 36 -0.69 -16.25 17.00
C GLU A 36 -0.99 -15.54 15.67
N GLN A 37 -1.26 -14.23 15.73
CA GLN A 37 -1.44 -13.42 14.55
C GLN A 37 -0.16 -13.38 13.69
N VAL A 38 1.02 -13.20 14.32
CA VAL A 38 2.31 -13.10 13.62
C VAL A 38 2.76 -14.46 13.05
N LEU A 39 2.51 -15.55 13.76
CA LEU A 39 2.90 -16.91 13.33
C LEU A 39 2.03 -17.51 12.22
N ARG A 40 0.96 -16.82 11.81
CA ARG A 40 0.08 -17.32 10.75
C ARG A 40 0.71 -17.19 9.37
N TRP A 41 0.49 -18.19 8.52
CA TRP A 41 1.06 -18.21 7.17
C TRP A 41 0.61 -17.01 6.32
N GLN A 42 -0.63 -16.50 6.51
CA GLN A 42 -1.12 -15.31 5.81
C GLN A 42 -0.35 -14.05 6.23
N THR A 43 -0.10 -13.88 7.53
CA THR A 43 0.63 -12.72 8.07
C THR A 43 2.11 -12.80 7.70
N LEU A 44 2.72 -13.97 7.77
CA LEU A 44 4.10 -14.22 7.33
C LEU A 44 4.28 -13.93 5.84
N LEU A 45 3.37 -14.41 4.98
CA LEU A 45 3.40 -14.07 3.56
C LEU A 45 3.15 -12.58 3.31
N GLY A 46 2.18 -11.99 4.00
CA GLY A 46 1.91 -10.56 3.94
C GLY A 46 3.14 -9.74 4.32
N LEU A 47 3.86 -10.16 5.37
CA LEU A 47 5.09 -9.52 5.83
C LEU A 47 6.24 -9.71 4.84
N CYS A 48 6.37 -10.89 4.22
CA CYS A 48 7.35 -11.13 3.16
C CYS A 48 7.08 -10.26 1.91
N PHE A 49 5.82 -10.16 1.48
CA PHE A 49 5.42 -9.34 0.32
C PHE A 49 5.53 -7.83 0.61
N TYR A 50 5.17 -7.42 1.82
CA TYR A 50 5.32 -6.04 2.27
C TYR A 50 6.79 -5.65 2.45
N GLY A 51 7.59 -6.53 3.06
CA GLY A 51 9.02 -6.33 3.27
C GLY A 51 9.80 -6.29 1.96
N SER A 52 9.50 -7.19 1.02
CA SER A 52 10.09 -7.15 -0.32
C SER A 52 9.68 -5.90 -1.11
N GLY A 53 8.41 -5.47 -0.98
CA GLY A 53 7.93 -4.19 -1.50
C GLY A 53 8.73 -3.00 -0.95
N ALA A 54 8.95 -2.97 0.37
CA ALA A 54 9.77 -1.94 1.01
C ALA A 54 11.23 -1.96 0.54
N MET A 55 11.85 -3.13 0.38
CA MET A 55 13.21 -3.26 -0.15
C MET A 55 13.33 -2.69 -1.57
N LEU A 56 12.39 -3.04 -2.44
CA LEU A 56 12.34 -2.51 -3.82
C LEU A 56 12.08 -0.99 -3.83
N TYR A 57 11.24 -0.50 -2.91
CA TYR A 57 10.97 0.93 -2.75
C TYR A 57 12.21 1.71 -2.31
N ILE A 58 13.02 1.18 -1.39
CA ILE A 58 14.30 1.76 -0.98
C ILE A 58 15.26 1.85 -2.18
N VAL A 59 15.31 0.81 -3.02
CA VAL A 59 16.14 0.82 -4.24
C VAL A 59 15.65 1.86 -5.24
N ALA A 60 14.35 2.01 -5.42
CA ALA A 60 13.76 3.02 -6.31
C ALA A 60 14.04 4.45 -5.83
N LEU A 61 13.96 4.69 -4.51
CA LEU A 61 14.30 5.98 -3.88
C LEU A 61 15.74 6.43 -4.10
N ARG A 62 16.68 5.51 -4.36
CA ARG A 62 18.09 5.90 -4.67
C ARG A 62 18.24 6.64 -5.99
N LYS A 63 17.27 6.51 -6.92
CA LYS A 63 17.33 7.08 -8.27
C LYS A 63 16.19 8.04 -8.57
N ILE A 64 15.09 7.97 -7.83
CA ILE A 64 13.91 8.80 -8.01
C ILE A 64 13.92 9.91 -6.95
N PRO A 65 13.80 11.19 -7.33
CA PRO A 65 13.70 12.27 -6.35
C PRO A 65 12.47 12.08 -5.47
N MET A 66 12.57 12.41 -4.18
CA MET A 66 11.46 12.30 -3.22
C MET A 66 10.17 12.97 -3.72
N SER A 67 10.28 14.01 -4.55
CA SER A 67 9.16 14.71 -5.17
C SER A 67 8.26 13.83 -6.06
N VAL A 68 8.77 12.71 -6.59
CA VAL A 68 8.01 11.75 -7.42
C VAL A 68 7.59 10.53 -6.61
N ALA A 69 8.41 10.11 -5.64
CA ALA A 69 8.12 8.95 -4.79
C ALA A 69 6.89 9.18 -3.89
N LEU A 70 6.74 10.39 -3.34
CA LEU A 70 5.59 10.79 -2.51
C LEU A 70 4.26 10.70 -3.29
N PRO A 71 4.13 11.30 -4.49
CA PRO A 71 3.00 11.07 -5.40
C PRO A 71 2.62 9.62 -5.61
N CYS A 72 3.59 8.76 -5.99
CA CYS A 72 3.33 7.35 -6.27
C CYS A 72 2.85 6.59 -5.03
N THR A 73 3.38 6.92 -3.86
CA THR A 73 2.96 6.31 -2.58
C THR A 73 1.52 6.71 -2.23
N ALA A 74 1.18 7.98 -2.42
CA ALA A 74 -0.18 8.47 -2.20
C ALA A 74 -1.19 7.89 -3.21
N ALA A 75 -0.80 7.69 -4.47
CA ALA A 75 -1.62 6.98 -5.45
C ALA A 75 -1.88 5.52 -5.04
N SER A 76 -0.88 4.86 -4.45
CA SER A 76 -1.01 3.50 -3.93
C SER A 76 -2.05 3.42 -2.80
N TYR A 77 -2.15 4.46 -1.96
CA TYR A 77 -3.17 4.54 -0.91
C TYR A 77 -4.60 4.55 -1.47
N VAL A 78 -4.84 5.23 -2.60
CA VAL A 78 -6.14 5.22 -3.29
C VAL A 78 -6.52 3.80 -3.70
N VAL A 79 -5.56 3.07 -4.30
CA VAL A 79 -5.74 1.69 -4.73
C VAL A 79 -6.05 0.78 -3.55
N ILE A 80 -5.34 0.94 -2.43
CA ILE A 80 -5.59 0.09 -1.27
C ILE A 80 -6.91 0.39 -0.57
N ALA A 81 -7.34 1.65 -0.55
CA ALA A 81 -8.66 2.01 -0.05
C ALA A 81 -9.78 1.42 -0.92
N ALA A 82 -9.60 1.40 -2.25
CA ALA A 82 -10.53 0.75 -3.17
C ALA A 82 -10.56 -0.78 -2.99
N ILE A 83 -9.38 -1.42 -2.81
CA ILE A 83 -9.31 -2.85 -2.49
C ILE A 83 -9.94 -3.14 -1.12
N GLY A 84 -9.72 -2.28 -0.13
CA GLY A 84 -10.33 -2.37 1.20
C GLY A 84 -11.86 -2.39 1.13
N TRP A 85 -12.43 -1.49 0.34
CA TRP A 85 -13.87 -1.46 0.10
C TRP A 85 -14.39 -2.71 -0.60
N TRP A 86 -13.71 -3.17 -1.65
CA TRP A 86 -14.16 -4.32 -2.43
C TRP A 86 -13.99 -5.64 -1.68
N PHE A 87 -12.86 -5.83 -0.99
CA PHE A 87 -12.44 -7.11 -0.43
C PHE A 87 -12.85 -7.28 1.04
N PHE A 88 -12.88 -6.19 1.81
CA PHE A 88 -13.26 -6.21 3.23
C PHE A 88 -14.64 -5.62 3.49
N GLY A 89 -15.31 -5.07 2.47
CA GLY A 89 -16.62 -4.46 2.61
C GLY A 89 -16.63 -3.25 3.55
N GLU A 90 -15.47 -2.64 3.81
CA GLU A 90 -15.38 -1.47 4.68
C GLU A 90 -16.23 -0.34 4.10
N ALA A 91 -17.17 0.20 4.88
CA ALA A 91 -17.96 1.34 4.44
C ALA A 91 -17.03 2.52 4.12
N LEU A 92 -16.84 2.79 2.83
CA LEU A 92 -16.22 4.02 2.36
C LEU A 92 -17.25 5.13 2.54
N GLY A 93 -17.28 5.69 3.75
CA GLY A 93 -18.07 6.89 4.01
C GLY A 93 -17.70 8.00 3.02
N THR A 94 -18.67 8.82 2.65
CA THR A 94 -18.51 9.92 1.68
C THR A 94 -17.33 10.85 2.02
N GLN A 95 -17.03 11.00 3.32
CA GLN A 95 -15.88 11.75 3.83
C GLN A 95 -14.53 11.11 3.48
N LYS A 96 -14.40 9.76 3.51
CA LYS A 96 -13.18 9.07 3.08
C LYS A 96 -12.93 9.28 1.59
N ILE A 97 -13.99 9.22 0.79
CA ILE A 97 -13.90 9.44 -0.67
C ILE A 97 -13.45 10.87 -0.98
N LEU A 98 -14.04 11.87 -0.31
CA LEU A 98 -13.63 13.27 -0.45
C LEU A 98 -12.18 13.50 -0.01
N ALA A 99 -11.74 12.88 1.09
CA ALA A 99 -10.36 12.96 1.55
C ALA A 99 -9.38 12.32 0.56
N ILE A 100 -9.73 11.15 0.00
CA ILE A 100 -8.95 10.47 -1.04
C ILE A 100 -8.84 11.34 -2.30
N ALA A 101 -9.94 11.97 -2.73
CA ALA A 101 -9.95 12.88 -3.87
C ALA A 101 -9.06 14.11 -3.64
N LEU A 102 -9.05 14.66 -2.42
CA LEU A 102 -8.19 15.79 -2.05
C LEU A 102 -6.70 15.40 -2.02
N ILE A 103 -6.38 14.21 -1.52
CA ILE A 103 -5.01 13.67 -1.56
C ILE A 103 -4.58 13.47 -3.01
N ALA A 104 -5.43 12.89 -3.86
CA ALA A 104 -5.13 12.71 -5.28
C ALA A 104 -4.92 14.06 -5.99
N ALA A 105 -5.72 15.08 -5.70
CA ALA A 105 -5.55 16.42 -6.22
C ALA A 105 -4.22 17.06 -5.77
N GLY A 106 -3.87 16.94 -4.48
CA GLY A 106 -2.60 17.41 -3.95
C GLY A 106 -1.39 16.72 -4.57
N VAL A 107 -1.52 15.43 -4.87
CA VAL A 107 -0.52 14.63 -5.58
C VAL A 107 -0.33 15.11 -7.01
N ILE A 108 -1.41 15.36 -7.74
CA ILE A 108 -1.35 15.86 -9.13
C ILE A 108 -0.69 17.24 -9.16
N ALA A 109 -1.07 18.13 -8.23
CA ALA A 109 -0.46 19.46 -8.11
C ALA A 109 1.06 19.38 -7.84
N LEU A 110 1.49 18.51 -6.92
CA LEU A 110 2.91 18.26 -6.64
C LEU A 110 3.66 17.64 -7.81
N ALA A 111 3.03 16.74 -8.57
CA ALA A 111 3.63 16.13 -9.74
C ALA A 111 3.76 17.11 -10.93
N SER A 112 2.93 18.15 -10.96
CA SER A 112 2.96 19.21 -11.97
C SER A 112 3.85 20.42 -11.63
N ALA A 113 4.41 20.45 -10.42
CA ALA A 113 5.33 21.49 -9.93
C ALA A 113 6.79 21.11 -10.20
#